data_AF-M6ZK87-F1
#
_entry.id   AF-M6ZK87-F1
#
_cell.length_a   1.000
_cell.length_b   1.000
_cell.length_c   1.000
_cell.angle_alpha   90.00
_cell.angle_beta   90.00
_cell.angle_gamma   90.00
#
_symmetry.space_group_name_H-M   'P 1'
#
loop_
_entity.id
_entity.type
_entity.pdbx_description
1 polymer ?
#
loop_
_entity_poly.entity_id
_entity_poly.type
_entity_poly.pdbx_seq_one_letter_code
_entity_poly.pdbx_strand_id
1 'polypeptide(L)'
;MSIAQILFGVLDLESKEGYKNLKNTFTQLVEWGILPVVNENDSVATEEVKFGDNDMLSALVSLIVEADLLIILTGVDGFLKEEKVVPFLEKISKEDLGLAGGPSGPGTGGMFTKLKSAGLLSEAGIPTAILNGKKCM
;
A
#
# COMPACT_ATOMS: atom_id res chain seq x y z
N MET A 1 -22.00 -10.32 4.76
CA MET A 1 -20.68 -10.18 4.12
C MET A 1 -19.69 -10.89 5.01
N SER A 2 -19.01 -11.91 4.49
CA SER A 2 -18.01 -12.66 5.24
C SER A 2 -16.65 -11.98 5.11
N ILE A 3 -15.81 -12.11 6.13
CA ILE A 3 -14.44 -11.59 6.14
C ILE A 3 -13.45 -12.76 6.26
N ALA A 4 -12.27 -12.60 5.69
CA ALA A 4 -11.15 -13.53 5.86
C ALA A 4 -9.90 -12.77 6.25
N GLN A 5 -9.28 -13.13 7.38
CA GLN A 5 -8.01 -12.57 7.79
C GLN A 5 -6.86 -13.23 7.03
N ILE A 6 -5.93 -12.42 6.52
CA ILE A 6 -4.71 -12.87 5.88
C ILE A 6 -3.54 -12.16 6.55
N LEU A 7 -2.59 -12.96 7.07
CA LEU A 7 -1.33 -12.47 7.62
C LEU A 7 -0.19 -13.11 6.83
N PHE A 8 0.71 -12.31 6.28
CA PHE A 8 1.92 -12.81 5.61
C PHE A 8 3.08 -11.85 5.85
N GLY A 9 4.30 -12.36 5.69
CA GLY A 9 5.56 -11.61 5.78
C GLY A 9 6.26 -11.49 4.42
N VAL A 10 7.38 -10.77 4.40
CA VAL A 10 8.18 -10.58 3.17
C VAL A 10 8.66 -11.91 2.59
N LEU A 11 9.06 -12.87 3.45
CA LEU A 11 9.55 -14.19 3.03
C LEU A 11 8.51 -14.99 2.24
N ASP A 12 7.21 -14.79 2.52
CA ASP A 12 6.15 -15.45 1.77
C ASP A 12 6.10 -14.98 0.31
N LEU A 13 6.62 -13.79 0.01
CA LEU A 13 6.68 -13.22 -1.34
C LEU A 13 8.01 -13.52 -2.07
N GLU A 14 9.07 -13.88 -1.36
CA GLU A 14 10.38 -14.19 -1.97
C GLU A 14 10.36 -15.49 -2.78
N SER A 15 9.53 -16.45 -2.37
CA SER A 15 9.36 -17.71 -3.08
C SER A 15 8.26 -17.63 -4.15
N LYS A 16 8.53 -18.22 -5.33
CA LYS A 16 7.52 -18.34 -6.39
C LYS A 16 6.26 -19.08 -5.93
N GLU A 17 6.43 -20.05 -5.03
CA GLU A 17 5.33 -20.84 -4.48
C GLU A 17 4.48 -20.02 -3.51
N GLY A 18 5.10 -19.30 -2.57
CA GLY A 18 4.39 -18.44 -1.63
C GLY A 18 3.62 -17.32 -2.34
N TYR A 19 4.24 -16.66 -3.33
CA TYR A 19 3.56 -15.68 -4.16
C TYR A 19 2.33 -16.28 -4.88
N LYS A 20 2.49 -17.46 -5.49
CA LYS A 20 1.39 -18.17 -6.17
C LYS A 20 0.27 -18.55 -5.20
N ASN A 21 0.61 -19.01 -4.00
CA ASN A 21 -0.36 -19.40 -2.98
C ASN A 21 -1.17 -18.19 -2.50
N LEU A 22 -0.51 -17.06 -2.26
CA LEU A 22 -1.18 -15.80 -1.91
C LEU A 22 -2.11 -15.34 -3.04
N LYS A 23 -1.62 -15.30 -4.29
CA LYS A 23 -2.44 -14.94 -5.45
C LYS A 23 -3.70 -15.79 -5.56
N ASN A 24 -3.55 -17.12 -5.52
CA ASN A 24 -4.68 -18.04 -5.55
C ASN A 24 -5.66 -17.78 -4.39
N THR A 25 -5.15 -17.55 -3.18
CA THR A 25 -6.00 -17.28 -2.00
C THR A 25 -6.83 -16.02 -2.19
N PHE A 26 -6.22 -14.91 -2.61
CA PHE A 26 -6.93 -13.67 -2.88
C PHE A 26 -7.97 -13.83 -3.99
N THR A 27 -7.62 -14.47 -5.11
CA THR A 27 -8.55 -14.71 -6.22
C THR A 27 -9.78 -15.50 -5.74
N GLN A 28 -9.59 -16.60 -5.01
CA GLN A 28 -10.72 -17.40 -4.53
C GLN A 28 -11.61 -16.65 -3.54
N LEU A 29 -11.01 -15.88 -2.61
CA LEU A 29 -11.79 -15.10 -1.65
C LEU A 29 -12.68 -14.05 -2.34
N VAL A 30 -12.14 -13.36 -3.34
CA VAL A 30 -12.88 -12.37 -4.13
C VAL A 30 -13.98 -13.05 -4.95
N GLU A 31 -13.70 -14.17 -5.61
CA GLU A 31 -14.71 -14.96 -6.35
C GLU A 31 -15.86 -15.43 -5.45
N TRP A 32 -15.57 -15.74 -4.19
CA TRP A 32 -16.58 -16.13 -3.19
C TRP A 32 -17.32 -14.94 -2.56
N GLY A 33 -16.98 -13.70 -2.93
CA GLY A 33 -17.57 -12.50 -2.31
C GLY A 33 -17.19 -12.30 -0.84
N ILE A 34 -16.03 -12.84 -0.43
CA ILE A 34 -15.46 -12.68 0.91
C ILE A 34 -14.49 -11.50 0.88
N LEU A 35 -14.58 -10.61 1.86
CA LEU A 35 -13.66 -9.48 2.00
C LEU A 35 -12.35 -9.92 2.69
N PRO A 36 -11.19 -9.86 2.03
CA PRO A 36 -9.91 -10.08 2.68
C PRO A 36 -9.53 -8.90 3.57
N VAL A 37 -9.09 -9.18 4.79
CA VAL A 37 -8.50 -8.21 5.72
C VAL A 37 -7.05 -8.60 5.93
N VAL A 38 -6.15 -7.78 5.38
CA VAL A 38 -4.73 -8.08 5.29
C VAL A 38 -3.96 -7.29 6.34
N ASN A 39 -2.99 -7.94 6.99
CA ASN A 39 -1.98 -7.26 7.78
C ASN A 39 -0.63 -8.01 7.69
N GLU A 40 0.45 -7.35 8.09
CA GLU A 40 1.75 -8.00 8.24
C GLU A 40 1.71 -9.06 9.36
N ASN A 41 2.42 -10.17 9.16
CA ASN A 41 2.57 -11.20 10.19
C ASN A 41 3.72 -10.89 11.16
N ASP A 42 3.51 -9.89 12.03
CA ASP A 42 4.49 -9.42 13.01
C ASP A 42 4.95 -10.50 14.02
N SER A 43 4.18 -11.59 14.16
CA SER A 43 4.50 -12.66 15.12
C SER A 43 5.63 -13.57 14.64
N VAL A 44 5.92 -13.58 13.34
CA VAL A 44 6.96 -14.42 12.72
C VAL A 44 7.98 -13.60 11.92
N ALA A 45 7.70 -12.32 11.66
CA ALA A 45 8.64 -11.41 11.04
C ALA A 45 9.78 -11.05 12.00
N THR A 46 11.02 -11.15 11.53
CA THR A 46 12.17 -10.61 12.27
C THR A 46 12.35 -9.13 11.94
N GLU A 47 13.04 -8.36 12.79
CA GLU A 47 13.26 -6.91 12.53
C GLU A 47 13.96 -6.64 11.19
N GLU A 48 14.76 -7.58 10.69
CA GLU A 48 15.43 -7.46 9.38
C GLU A 48 14.51 -7.72 8.19
N VAL A 49 13.35 -8.35 8.41
CA VAL A 49 12.47 -8.89 7.35
C VAL A 49 11.02 -8.47 7.57
N LYS A 50 10.82 -7.15 7.67
CA LYS A 50 9.51 -6.51 7.73
C LYS A 50 9.21 -5.70 6.47
N PHE A 51 7.94 -5.54 6.14
CA PHE A 51 7.50 -4.56 5.14
C PHE A 51 7.80 -3.13 5.60
N GLY A 52 7.74 -2.89 6.92
CA GLY A 52 8.10 -1.63 7.57
C GLY A 52 6.91 -0.67 7.69
N ASP A 53 6.05 -0.61 6.68
CA ASP A 53 4.76 0.10 6.74
C ASP A 53 3.67 -0.59 5.91
N ASN A 54 2.42 -0.29 6.24
CA ASN A 54 1.25 -0.81 5.53
C ASN A 54 1.03 -0.15 4.15
N ASP A 55 1.72 0.97 3.84
CA ASP A 55 1.64 1.58 2.51
C ASP A 55 2.32 0.64 1.50
N MET A 56 3.48 0.06 1.82
CA MET A 56 4.18 -0.91 0.98
C MET A 56 3.43 -2.24 0.90
N LEU A 57 2.92 -2.74 2.03
CA LEU A 57 2.09 -3.95 2.05
C LEU A 57 0.89 -3.81 1.12
N SER A 58 0.17 -2.68 1.18
CA SER A 58 -0.99 -2.43 0.32
C SER A 58 -0.64 -2.36 -1.17
N ALA A 59 0.53 -1.82 -1.52
CA ALA A 59 1.01 -1.82 -2.90
C ALA A 59 1.34 -3.24 -3.38
N LEU A 60 2.01 -4.05 -2.57
CA LEU A 60 2.31 -5.44 -2.93
C LEU A 60 1.04 -6.28 -3.09
N VAL A 61 0.06 -6.12 -2.19
CA VAL A 61 -1.26 -6.75 -2.35
C VAL A 61 -1.91 -6.32 -3.66
N SER A 62 -1.88 -5.03 -3.98
CA SER A 62 -2.44 -4.49 -5.23
C SER A 62 -1.79 -5.12 -6.48
N LEU A 63 -0.47 -5.37 -6.45
CA LEU A 63 0.22 -6.10 -7.52
C LEU A 63 -0.18 -7.58 -7.58
N ILE A 64 -0.34 -8.26 -6.44
CA ILE A 64 -0.71 -9.68 -6.37
C ILE A 64 -2.11 -9.92 -6.96
N VAL A 65 -3.05 -9.04 -6.63
CA VAL A 65 -4.46 -9.15 -7.04
C VAL A 65 -4.75 -8.44 -8.35
N GLU A 66 -3.75 -7.82 -8.98
CA GLU A 66 -3.89 -7.03 -10.21
C GLU A 66 -5.00 -5.97 -10.08
N ALA A 67 -4.95 -5.21 -8.97
CA ALA A 67 -5.98 -4.23 -8.63
C ALA A 67 -6.07 -3.11 -9.67
N ASP A 68 -7.30 -2.64 -9.95
CA ASP A 68 -7.54 -1.49 -10.81
C ASP A 68 -7.15 -0.14 -10.15
N LEU A 69 -7.10 -0.09 -8.81
CA LEU A 69 -6.85 1.11 -8.03
C LEU A 69 -6.43 0.76 -6.60
N LEU A 70 -5.41 1.45 -6.08
CA LEU A 70 -5.14 1.51 -4.64
C LEU A 70 -5.70 2.82 -4.05
N ILE A 71 -6.42 2.74 -2.94
CA ILE A 71 -6.85 3.91 -2.16
C ILE A 71 -6.18 3.87 -0.79
N ILE A 72 -5.33 4.86 -0.52
CA ILE A 72 -4.71 5.07 0.79
C ILE A 72 -5.49 6.16 1.53
N LEU A 73 -6.20 5.76 2.59
CA LEU A 73 -6.89 6.67 3.48
C LEU A 73 -5.96 7.13 4.60
N THR A 74 -5.78 8.44 4.74
CA THR A 74 -4.84 9.05 5.70
C THR A 74 -5.49 10.23 6.46
N GLY A 75 -4.76 10.83 7.40
CA GLY A 75 -5.22 11.98 8.17
C GLY A 75 -5.01 13.33 7.48
N VAL A 76 -4.27 13.35 6.37
CA VAL A 76 -3.98 14.54 5.56
C VAL A 76 -4.79 14.54 4.26
N ASP A 77 -4.90 15.70 3.62
CA ASP A 77 -5.73 15.89 2.42
C ASP A 77 -5.09 15.37 1.11
N GLY A 78 -3.81 15.01 1.15
CA GLY A 78 -3.06 14.50 -0.01
C GLY A 78 -1.61 14.94 0.04
N PHE A 79 -0.89 14.73 -1.05
CA PHE A 79 0.47 15.25 -1.21
C PHE A 79 0.45 16.76 -1.42
N LEU A 80 1.31 17.49 -0.71
CA LEU A 80 1.38 18.95 -0.77
C LEU A 80 2.63 19.41 -1.53
N LYS A 81 2.46 20.40 -2.42
CA LYS A 81 3.52 21.24 -2.98
C LYS A 81 3.19 22.69 -2.70
N GLU A 82 4.14 23.42 -2.13
CA GLU A 82 3.94 24.84 -1.78
C GLU A 82 2.63 25.07 -0.99
N GLU A 83 2.39 24.21 0.01
CA GLU A 83 1.19 24.21 0.87
C GLU A 83 -0.15 23.92 0.17
N LYS A 84 -0.12 23.50 -1.11
CA LYS A 84 -1.31 23.15 -1.88
C LYS A 84 -1.36 21.66 -2.18
N VAL A 85 -2.55 21.07 -2.07
CA VAL A 85 -2.77 19.67 -2.47
C VAL A 85 -2.54 19.53 -3.97
N VAL A 86 -1.68 18.58 -4.33
CA VAL A 86 -1.46 18.19 -5.72
C VAL A 86 -2.61 17.27 -6.14
N PRO A 87 -3.46 17.67 -7.10
CA PRO A 87 -4.64 16.89 -7.46
C PRO A 87 -4.30 15.62 -8.24
N PHE A 88 -3.20 15.64 -9.00
CA PHE A 88 -2.77 14.53 -9.83
C PHE A 88 -1.26 14.59 -10.08
N LEU A 89 -0.62 13.43 -10.04
CA LEU A 89 0.75 13.23 -10.49
C LEU A 89 0.73 12.11 -11.54
N GLU A 90 1.10 12.43 -12.77
CA GLU A 90 1.25 11.42 -13.83
C GLU A 90 2.42 10.47 -13.53
N LYS A 91 3.49 11.04 -12.98
CA LYS A 91 4.68 10.30 -12.54
C LYS A 91 5.24 10.94 -11.28
N ILE A 92 5.76 10.09 -10.40
CA ILE A 92 6.44 10.52 -9.17
C ILE A 92 7.93 10.71 -9.48
N SER A 93 8.40 11.94 -9.34
CA SER A 93 9.80 12.31 -9.56
C SER A 93 10.64 12.19 -8.28
N LYS A 94 11.97 12.27 -8.42
CA LYS A 94 12.88 12.36 -7.27
C LYS A 94 12.64 13.61 -6.43
N GLU A 95 12.20 14.70 -7.06
CA GLU A 95 11.86 15.94 -6.37
C GLU A 95 10.60 15.75 -5.50
N ASP A 96 9.58 15.07 -6.02
CA ASP A 96 8.36 14.74 -5.27
C ASP A 96 8.68 13.93 -4.01
N LEU A 97 9.54 12.92 -4.15
CA LEU A 97 10.02 12.13 -3.02
C LEU A 97 10.83 12.98 -2.03
N GLY A 98 11.67 13.90 -2.53
CA GLY A 98 12.43 14.83 -1.69
C GLY A 98 11.53 15.74 -0.85
N LEU A 99 10.47 16.29 -1.45
CA LEU A 99 9.46 17.12 -0.77
C LEU A 99 8.66 16.32 0.26
N ALA A 100 8.41 15.04 -0.01
CA ALA A 100 7.67 14.17 0.89
C ALA A 100 8.49 13.67 2.11
N GLY A 101 9.80 13.89 2.13
CA GLY A 101 10.74 13.47 3.18
C GLY A 101 10.89 14.45 4.37
N GLY A 102 10.01 15.46 4.49
CA GLY A 102 10.04 16.44 5.59
C GLY A 102 9.82 15.84 6.99
N PRO A 103 9.93 16.65 8.08
CA PRO A 103 9.91 16.16 9.45
C PRO A 103 8.57 15.46 9.76
N SER A 104 8.63 14.13 9.82
CA SER A 104 7.51 13.29 10.22
C SER A 104 7.22 13.49 11.70
N GLY A 105 5.96 13.79 12.03
CA GLY A 105 5.44 13.58 13.38
C GLY A 105 5.49 12.09 13.76
N PRO A 106 5.12 11.72 14.99
CA PRO A 106 5.18 10.33 15.44
C PRO A 106 4.27 9.44 14.58
N GLY A 107 4.89 8.65 13.70
CA GLY A 107 4.25 7.71 12.78
C GLY A 107 5.29 7.14 11.82
N THR A 108 5.29 5.81 11.61
CA THR A 108 6.30 5.09 10.81
C THR A 108 6.12 5.22 9.30
N GLY A 109 4.96 5.69 8.81
CA GLY A 109 4.64 5.81 7.39
C GLY A 109 4.14 7.21 7.00
N GLY A 110 5.06 8.06 6.55
CA GLY A 110 4.80 9.46 6.16
C GLY A 110 4.19 9.61 4.75
N MET A 111 4.33 10.80 4.17
CA MET A 111 3.99 11.02 2.76
C MET A 111 4.98 10.34 1.81
N PHE A 112 6.25 10.23 2.23
CA PHE A 112 7.31 9.58 1.48
C PHE A 112 6.96 8.12 1.12
N THR A 113 6.49 7.35 2.09
CA THR A 113 6.15 5.93 1.92
C THR A 113 4.96 5.74 0.98
N LYS A 114 3.95 6.61 1.08
CA LYS A 114 2.78 6.64 0.19
C LYS A 114 3.17 6.94 -1.25
N LEU A 115 4.04 7.94 -1.46
CA LEU A 115 4.55 8.24 -2.80
C LEU A 115 5.46 7.13 -3.34
N LYS A 116 6.25 6.46 -2.48
CA LYS A 116 7.06 5.31 -2.89
C LYS A 116 6.18 4.15 -3.35
N SER A 117 5.13 3.81 -2.60
CA SER A 117 4.13 2.80 -2.96
C SER A 117 3.36 3.16 -4.23
N ALA A 118 2.90 4.41 -4.34
CA ALA A 118 2.24 4.90 -5.55
C ALA A 118 3.16 4.87 -6.78
N GLY A 119 4.46 5.11 -6.60
CA GLY A 119 5.45 5.04 -7.67
C GLY A 119 5.64 3.63 -8.19
N LEU A 120 5.75 2.66 -7.27
CA LEU A 120 5.80 1.23 -7.60
C LEU A 120 4.57 0.80 -8.41
N LEU A 121 3.38 1.21 -7.99
CA LEU A 121 2.13 0.87 -8.68
C LEU A 121 1.97 1.58 -10.03
N SER A 122 2.41 2.83 -10.13
CA SER A 122 2.41 3.59 -11.37
C SER A 122 3.22 2.90 -12.47
N GLU A 123 4.36 2.29 -12.13
CA GLU A 123 5.15 1.48 -13.08
C GLU A 123 4.40 0.24 -13.58
N ALA A 124 3.49 -0.30 -12.77
CA ALA A 124 2.60 -1.41 -13.13
C ALA A 124 1.28 -0.96 -13.77
N GLY A 125 1.08 0.34 -14.00
CA GLY A 125 -0.16 0.89 -14.55
C GLY A 125 -1.34 0.96 -13.57
N ILE A 126 -1.08 0.77 -12.27
CA ILE A 126 -2.11 0.80 -11.23
C ILE A 126 -2.13 2.22 -10.60
N PRO A 127 -3.21 3.00 -10.78
CA PRO A 127 -3.33 4.30 -10.14
C PRO A 127 -3.43 4.17 -8.62
N THR A 128 -2.98 5.21 -7.91
CA THR A 128 -3.10 5.30 -6.45
C THR A 128 -3.71 6.64 -6.05
N ALA A 129 -4.75 6.60 -5.21
CA ALA A 129 -5.36 7.79 -4.62
C ALA A 129 -4.96 7.90 -3.14
N ILE A 130 -4.48 9.08 -2.73
CA ILE A 130 -4.17 9.38 -1.32
C ILE A 130 -5.22 10.39 -0.85
N LEU A 131 -6.09 9.99 0.06
CA LEU A 131 -7.28 10.76 0.45
C LEU A 131 -7.39 10.90 1.97
N ASN A 132 -8.05 11.96 2.43
CA ASN A 132 -8.36 12.11 3.84
C ASN A 132 -9.50 11.18 4.25
N GLY A 133 -9.18 10.16 5.07
CA GLY A 133 -10.15 9.16 5.51
C GLY A 133 -11.33 9.74 6.30
N LYS A 134 -11.17 10.91 6.94
CA LYS A 134 -12.25 11.56 7.70
C LYS A 134 -13.19 12.41 6.84
N LYS A 135 -12.80 12.75 5.60
CA LYS A 135 -13.62 13.53 4.67
C LYS A 135 -14.36 12.66 3.65
N CYS A 136 -13.91 11.42 3.49
CA CYS A 136 -14.47 10.46 2.53
C CYS A 136 -15.49 9.49 3.14
N MET A 137 -15.66 9.50 4.47
CA MET A 137 -16.60 8.65 5.21
C MET A 137 -17.72 9.46 5.85
#